data_AF-A0A1Y4UBV0-F1
#
_entry.id   AF-A0A1Y4UBV0-F1
#
_cell.length_a   1.000
_cell.length_b   1.000
_cell.length_c   1.000
_cell.angle_alpha   90.00
_cell.angle_beta   90.00
_cell.angle_gamma   90.00
#
_symmetry.space_group_name_H-M   'P 1'
#
loop_
_entity.id
_entity.type
_entity.pdbx_description
1 polymer ?
#
loop_
_entity_poly.entity_id
_entity_poly.type
_entity_poly.pdbx_seq_one_letter_code
_entity_poly.pdbx_strand_id
1 'polypeptide(L)'
;MLASLVCMSCTHKRQQAQQEATPDKELFVMESSDTVAGIQDASVNKSSITYDTPECYLWYVMDLPDEYQDKPISMWTERPIYGENLHLINVFVSNPTSTSLMYGRGWAVERWNGKEWVMAKTKGDIAWFDDGFNKQKAPLLYCFSLPIDRYYHLSKGKYRISKSFYAKREEIKLNAEFEIK
;
A
#
# COMPACT_ATOMS: atom_id res chain seq x y z
N MET A 1 11.41 -10.55 -29.49
CA MET A 1 10.58 -9.38 -29.18
C MET A 1 10.75 -9.09 -27.69
N LEU A 2 11.40 -7.98 -27.34
CA LEU A 2 11.63 -7.60 -25.95
C LEU A 2 10.39 -6.88 -25.42
N ALA A 3 9.78 -7.42 -24.36
CA ALA A 3 8.70 -6.76 -23.64
C ALA A 3 9.30 -5.70 -22.71
N SER A 4 9.08 -4.43 -23.04
CA SER A 4 9.44 -3.29 -22.19
C SER A 4 8.56 -3.30 -20.93
N LEU A 5 9.14 -3.63 -19.78
CA LEU A 5 8.55 -3.29 -18.48
C LEU A 5 8.61 -1.78 -18.30
N VAL A 6 7.47 -1.11 -18.38
CA VAL A 6 7.34 0.28 -17.91
C VAL A 6 7.16 0.23 -16.39
N CYS A 7 8.21 0.60 -15.66
CA CYS A 7 8.15 0.83 -14.23
C CYS A 7 7.24 2.03 -13.96
N MET A 8 6.00 1.78 -13.53
CA MET A 8 5.14 2.81 -12.92
C MET A 8 5.73 3.18 -11.55
N SER A 9 6.75 4.04 -11.56
CA SER A 9 7.26 4.67 -10.34
C SER A 9 6.39 5.88 -10.02
N CYS A 10 5.71 5.84 -8.87
CA CYS A 10 4.87 6.93 -8.39
C CYS A 10 5.72 8.19 -8.14
N THR A 11 5.73 9.14 -9.06
CA THR A 11 6.21 10.50 -8.83
C THR A 11 5.12 11.50 -9.17
N HIS A 12 4.12 11.64 -8.28
CA HIS A 12 3.17 12.74 -8.41
C HIS A 12 3.80 14.02 -7.83
N LYS A 13 4.04 14.97 -8.72
CA LYS A 13 4.58 16.31 -8.46
C LYS A 13 3.77 17.03 -7.37
N ARG A 14 4.49 17.55 -6.38
CA ARG A 14 4.00 18.40 -5.29
C ARG A 14 3.56 19.76 -5.88
N GLN A 15 2.27 20.02 -5.97
CA GLN A 15 1.77 21.39 -6.13
C GLN A 15 1.97 22.11 -4.78
N GLN A 16 2.97 22.99 -4.71
CA GLN A 16 3.07 23.97 -3.65
C GLN A 16 2.00 25.04 -3.90
N ALA A 17 0.96 25.07 -3.08
CA ALA A 17 0.18 26.29 -2.90
C ALA A 17 1.08 27.28 -2.12
N GLN A 18 1.58 28.30 -2.81
CA GLN A 18 2.10 29.50 -2.16
C GLN A 18 0.91 30.23 -1.54
N GLN A 19 0.90 30.37 -0.21
CA GLN A 19 0.12 31.42 0.43
C GLN A 19 0.89 32.73 0.24
N GLU A 20 0.33 33.65 -0.55
CA GLU A 20 0.70 35.06 -0.53
C GLU A 20 0.35 35.65 0.83
N ALA A 21 1.35 36.18 1.53
CA ALA A 21 1.14 37.04 2.69
C ALA A 21 1.28 38.50 2.25
N THR A 22 0.20 39.26 2.40
CA THR A 22 0.18 40.73 2.31
C THR A 22 0.83 41.31 3.58
N PRO A 23 1.70 42.33 3.51
CA PRO A 23 2.21 42.98 4.71
C PRO A 23 1.36 44.21 5.04
N ASP A 24 0.98 44.39 6.31
CA ASP A 24 0.87 45.76 6.83
C ASP A 24 0.95 45.85 8.38
N LYS A 25 1.89 46.72 8.77
CA LYS A 25 1.95 47.63 9.92
C LYS A 25 2.40 47.16 11.32
N GLU A 26 3.46 47.88 11.73
CA GLU A 26 4.19 47.95 13.00
C GLU A 26 3.35 48.39 14.21
N LEU A 27 3.77 47.96 15.42
CA LEU A 27 3.95 48.87 16.59
C LEU A 27 4.76 48.21 17.75
N PHE A 28 6.02 48.66 17.91
CA PHE A 28 6.84 48.96 19.11
C PHE A 28 7.05 48.02 20.35
N VAL A 29 8.35 47.70 20.59
CA VAL A 29 9.22 47.84 21.81
C VAL A 29 8.92 46.94 23.04
N MET A 30 9.84 46.23 23.76
CA MET A 30 11.25 46.44 24.20
C MET A 30 11.92 45.10 24.64
N GLU A 31 13.22 44.95 24.34
CA GLU A 31 14.37 44.38 25.10
C GLU A 31 14.18 43.37 26.28
N SER A 32 14.78 42.16 26.18
CA SER A 32 15.91 41.67 27.04
C SER A 32 16.08 40.12 27.10
N SER A 33 17.33 39.70 26.84
CA SER A 33 18.16 38.52 27.22
C SER A 33 17.67 37.26 27.98
N ASP A 34 18.35 36.16 27.61
CA ASP A 34 18.82 34.98 28.38
C ASP A 34 18.02 33.65 28.44
N THR A 35 18.56 32.71 27.64
CA THR A 35 18.94 31.30 27.89
C THR A 35 18.05 30.26 28.60
N VAL A 36 17.98 29.10 27.90
CA VAL A 36 17.73 27.70 28.35
C VAL A 36 16.28 27.28 28.63
N ALA A 37 15.71 26.49 27.73
CA ALA A 37 15.23 25.11 27.97
C ALA A 37 14.44 24.60 26.76
N GLY A 38 14.65 23.34 26.35
CA GLY A 38 13.73 22.66 25.43
C GLY A 38 14.41 21.63 24.53
N ILE A 39 14.56 20.42 25.05
CA ILE A 39 14.82 19.21 24.26
C ILE A 39 13.56 18.88 23.43
N GLN A 40 13.75 18.19 22.31
CA GLN A 40 12.77 17.62 21.36
C GLN A 40 12.52 18.55 20.15
N ASP A 41 12.55 18.09 18.91
CA ASP A 41 12.07 16.79 18.46
C ASP A 41 12.86 16.31 17.25
N ALA A 42 12.98 14.98 17.16
CA ALA A 42 13.59 14.30 16.05
C ALA A 42 12.87 14.71 14.76
N SER A 43 13.60 15.30 13.81
CA SER A 43 13.13 15.39 12.44
C SER A 43 13.19 14.00 11.78
N VAL A 44 12.43 13.04 12.32
CA VAL A 44 11.95 11.92 11.53
C VAL A 44 10.88 12.54 10.64
N ASN A 45 11.29 12.96 9.44
CA ASN A 45 10.38 13.25 8.36
C ASN A 45 9.71 11.94 7.95
N LYS A 46 8.82 11.43 8.80
CA LYS A 46 7.92 10.33 8.50
C LYS A 46 6.90 10.94 7.57
N SER A 47 7.12 10.82 6.26
CA SER A 47 6.08 11.05 5.28
C SER A 47 4.87 10.23 5.73
N SER A 48 3.86 10.89 6.30
CA SER A 48 2.67 10.22 6.81
C SER A 48 1.91 9.67 5.61
N ILE A 49 1.98 8.35 5.40
CA ILE A 49 1.18 7.69 4.38
C ILE A 49 -0.28 7.81 4.81
N THR A 50 -1.10 8.49 4.01
CA THR A 50 -2.55 8.56 4.22
C THR A 50 -3.22 7.44 3.43
N TYR A 51 -3.99 6.61 4.11
CA TYR A 51 -4.73 5.49 3.53
C TYR A 51 -6.19 5.86 3.32
N ASP A 52 -6.77 5.39 2.23
CA ASP A 52 -8.20 5.55 1.91
C ASP A 52 -9.09 4.62 2.77
N THR A 53 -8.65 3.38 3.01
CA THR A 53 -9.22 2.49 4.04
C THR A 53 -8.06 1.95 4.91
N PRO A 54 -7.65 2.68 5.96
CA PRO A 54 -6.46 2.37 6.78
C PRO A 54 -6.46 0.98 7.40
N GLU A 55 -7.62 0.49 7.82
CA GLU A 55 -7.80 -0.82 8.46
C GLU A 55 -7.39 -1.97 7.54
N CYS A 56 -7.60 -1.78 6.23
CA CYS A 56 -7.26 -2.74 5.18
C CYS A 56 -5.89 -2.48 4.54
N TYR A 57 -5.15 -1.46 5.01
CA TYR A 57 -3.95 -0.96 4.33
C TYR A 57 -4.19 -0.55 2.87
N LEU A 58 -5.42 -0.17 2.53
CA LEU A 58 -5.75 0.33 1.19
C LEU A 58 -5.23 1.76 1.08
N TRP A 59 -4.13 1.92 0.34
CA TRP A 59 -3.44 3.19 0.22
C TRP A 59 -4.25 4.14 -0.65
N TYR A 60 -4.58 3.72 -1.85
CA TYR A 60 -5.44 4.50 -2.74
C TYR A 60 -6.27 3.61 -3.67
N VAL A 61 -7.25 4.26 -4.26
CA VAL A 61 -8.10 3.75 -5.33
C VAL A 61 -8.10 4.77 -6.45
N MET A 62 -8.09 4.30 -7.70
CA MET A 62 -8.24 5.16 -8.87
C MET A 62 -9.12 4.48 -9.92
N ASP A 63 -9.58 5.28 -10.87
CA ASP A 63 -10.26 4.76 -12.06
C ASP A 63 -9.35 3.79 -12.79
N LEU A 64 -9.94 2.71 -13.30
CA LEU A 64 -9.17 1.66 -13.95
C LEU A 64 -8.56 2.17 -15.27
N PRO A 65 -7.24 2.07 -15.47
CA PRO A 65 -6.62 2.41 -16.74
C PRO A 65 -7.11 1.52 -17.89
N ASP A 66 -7.22 2.10 -19.09
CA ASP A 66 -7.77 1.44 -20.28
C ASP A 66 -7.07 0.12 -20.63
N GLU A 67 -5.77 0.01 -20.36
CA GLU A 67 -4.97 -1.20 -20.59
C GLU A 67 -5.43 -2.42 -19.78
N TYR A 68 -6.24 -2.23 -18.74
CA TYR A 68 -6.80 -3.31 -17.93
C TYR A 68 -8.26 -3.61 -18.27
N GLN A 69 -8.88 -2.87 -19.19
CA GLN A 69 -10.22 -3.19 -19.68
C GLN A 69 -10.24 -4.59 -20.32
N ASP A 70 -11.37 -5.27 -20.19
CA ASP A 70 -11.61 -6.63 -20.71
C ASP A 70 -10.67 -7.75 -20.21
N LYS A 71 -9.75 -7.44 -19.28
CA LYS A 71 -8.92 -8.45 -18.61
C LYS A 71 -9.70 -9.12 -17.48
N PRO A 72 -9.28 -10.31 -17.00
CA PRO A 72 -9.81 -10.84 -15.76
C PRO A 72 -9.39 -9.96 -14.58
N ILE A 73 -10.15 -10.06 -13.48
CA ILE A 73 -9.71 -9.52 -12.18
C ILE A 73 -8.36 -10.16 -11.85
N SER A 74 -7.38 -9.33 -11.50
CA SER A 74 -6.01 -9.80 -11.30
C SER A 74 -5.33 -9.05 -10.17
N MET A 75 -4.29 -9.66 -9.60
CA MET A 75 -3.51 -9.10 -8.49
C MET A 75 -2.02 -9.32 -8.75
N TRP A 76 -1.21 -8.29 -8.51
CA TRP A 76 0.25 -8.35 -8.67
C TRP A 76 0.95 -7.45 -7.67
N THR A 77 2.21 -7.75 -7.38
CA THR A 77 3.06 -6.88 -6.56
C THR A 77 3.68 -5.78 -7.43
N GLU A 78 4.00 -4.63 -6.84
CA GLU A 78 4.70 -3.52 -7.51
C GLU A 78 5.98 -3.97 -8.23
N ARG A 79 6.71 -4.91 -7.62
CA ARG A 79 7.91 -5.50 -8.18
C ARG A 79 7.81 -7.01 -8.14
N PRO A 80 8.32 -7.73 -9.16
CA PRO A 80 8.40 -9.19 -9.10
C PRO A 80 9.54 -9.68 -8.20
N ILE A 81 10.54 -8.83 -7.93
CA ILE A 81 11.73 -9.16 -7.13
C ILE A 81 11.98 -8.02 -6.15
N TYR A 82 12.15 -8.39 -4.87
CA TYR A 82 12.50 -7.50 -3.78
C TYR A 82 13.86 -7.91 -3.19
N GLY A 83 14.54 -6.95 -2.56
CA GLY A 83 15.71 -7.24 -1.73
C GLY A 83 15.32 -7.75 -0.34
N GLU A 84 16.33 -8.15 0.42
CA GLU A 84 16.17 -8.48 1.84
C GLU A 84 15.76 -7.26 2.69
N ASN A 85 15.31 -7.49 3.92
CA ASN A 85 14.84 -6.45 4.85
C ASN A 85 13.66 -5.61 4.33
N LEU A 86 12.74 -6.28 3.62
CA LEU A 86 11.55 -5.66 3.08
C LEU A 86 10.56 -5.26 4.19
N HIS A 87 10.28 -3.97 4.28
CA HIS A 87 9.31 -3.42 5.23
C HIS A 87 7.87 -3.59 4.76
N LEU A 88 7.58 -3.19 3.52
CA LEU A 88 6.25 -3.20 2.94
C LEU A 88 6.25 -3.72 1.50
N ILE A 89 5.11 -4.23 1.06
CA ILE A 89 4.84 -4.55 -0.35
C ILE A 89 3.58 -3.82 -0.78
N ASN A 90 3.69 -3.09 -1.89
CA ASN A 90 2.54 -2.58 -2.62
C ASN A 90 1.97 -3.70 -3.51
N VAL A 91 0.67 -3.96 -3.36
CA VAL A 91 -0.11 -4.93 -4.13
C VAL A 91 -1.21 -4.21 -4.88
N PHE A 92 -1.25 -4.43 -6.18
CA PHE A 92 -2.25 -3.87 -7.08
C PHE A 92 -3.33 -4.91 -7.37
N VAL A 93 -4.58 -4.45 -7.44
CA VAL A 93 -5.72 -5.28 -7.84
C VAL A 93 -6.50 -4.53 -8.92
N SER A 94 -6.60 -5.11 -10.12
CA SER A 94 -7.46 -4.58 -11.18
C SER A 94 -8.85 -5.19 -11.09
N ASN A 95 -9.89 -4.36 -10.98
CA ASN A 95 -11.28 -4.77 -11.17
C ASN A 95 -11.88 -4.11 -12.41
N PRO A 96 -11.82 -4.77 -13.59
CA PRO A 96 -12.44 -4.30 -14.83
C PRO A 96 -13.94 -4.52 -14.91
N THR A 97 -14.54 -5.19 -13.93
CA THR A 97 -15.98 -5.44 -13.95
C THR A 97 -16.76 -4.21 -13.50
N SER A 98 -18.04 -4.15 -13.86
CA SER A 98 -18.99 -3.16 -13.32
C SER A 98 -19.43 -3.45 -11.89
N THR A 99 -18.96 -4.55 -11.28
CA THR A 99 -19.31 -4.96 -9.92
C THR A 99 -18.20 -4.58 -8.97
N SER A 100 -18.50 -3.79 -7.94
CA SER A 100 -17.53 -3.44 -6.90
C SER A 100 -17.06 -4.65 -6.11
N LEU A 101 -15.78 -4.65 -5.76
CA LEU A 101 -15.20 -5.64 -4.87
C LEU A 101 -15.38 -5.22 -3.41
N MET A 102 -15.87 -6.15 -2.61
CA MET A 102 -15.77 -6.10 -1.16
C MET A 102 -14.46 -6.75 -0.72
N TYR A 103 -13.78 -6.16 0.27
CA TYR A 103 -12.50 -6.61 0.78
C TYR A 103 -12.42 -6.42 2.30
N GLY A 104 -11.63 -7.26 2.96
CA GLY A 104 -11.42 -7.20 4.40
C GLY A 104 -9.97 -6.92 4.78
N ARG A 105 -9.66 -7.02 6.07
CA ARG A 105 -8.30 -6.89 6.60
C ARG A 105 -7.41 -8.08 6.29
N GLY A 106 -8.01 -9.24 6.01
CA GLY A 106 -7.31 -10.49 5.78
C GLY A 106 -6.40 -10.49 4.56
N TRP A 107 -5.19 -10.98 4.74
CA TRP A 107 -4.23 -11.38 3.71
C TRP A 107 -3.23 -12.36 4.33
N ALA A 108 -2.53 -13.13 3.49
CA ALA A 108 -1.50 -14.06 3.93
C ALA A 108 -0.29 -14.00 3.00
N VAL A 109 0.89 -14.29 3.53
CA VAL A 109 2.08 -14.57 2.72
C VAL A 109 2.33 -16.07 2.75
N GLU A 110 2.44 -16.67 1.59
CA GLU A 110 2.80 -18.08 1.42
C GLU A 110 4.18 -18.17 0.75
N ARG A 111 4.98 -19.13 1.18
CA ARG A 111 6.28 -19.47 0.61
C ARG A 111 6.14 -20.72 -0.23
N TRP A 112 6.80 -20.74 -1.39
CA TRP A 112 6.97 -21.96 -2.17
C TRP A 112 8.05 -22.83 -1.51
N ASN A 113 7.71 -24.07 -1.17
CA ASN A 113 8.67 -25.02 -0.57
C ASN A 113 9.29 -26.00 -1.60
N GLY A 114 9.01 -25.82 -2.89
CA GLY A 114 9.40 -26.74 -3.96
C GLY A 114 8.28 -27.67 -4.43
N LYS A 115 7.22 -27.82 -3.64
CA LYS A 115 6.07 -28.71 -3.93
C LYS A 115 4.73 -27.97 -3.87
N GLU A 116 4.56 -27.15 -2.85
CA GLU A 116 3.33 -26.44 -2.59
C GLU A 116 3.59 -25.08 -1.93
N TRP A 117 2.52 -24.28 -1.87
CA TRP A 117 2.50 -23.03 -1.15
C TRP A 117 2.15 -23.31 0.31
N VAL A 118 3.06 -22.94 1.21
CA VAL A 118 2.87 -23.08 2.66
C VAL A 118 2.88 -21.70 3.31
N MET A 119 2.20 -21.53 4.44
CA MET A 119 2.22 -20.26 5.17
C MET A 119 3.67 -19.86 5.48
N ALA A 120 4.04 -18.62 5.15
CA ALA A 120 5.36 -18.08 5.49
C ALA A 120 5.50 -17.94 7.01
N LYS A 121 6.75 -17.98 7.50
CA LYS A 121 7.03 -17.86 8.93
C LYS A 121 6.53 -16.50 9.46
N THR A 122 5.59 -16.54 10.41
CA THR A 122 5.05 -15.34 11.06
C THR A 122 5.93 -14.92 12.24
N LYS A 123 5.84 -13.64 12.65
CA LYS A 123 6.50 -13.10 13.85
C LYS A 123 5.69 -13.35 15.15
N GLY A 124 4.45 -13.79 15.00
CA GLY A 124 3.51 -14.07 16.08
C GLY A 124 2.19 -14.57 15.49
N ASP A 125 1.16 -14.65 16.33
CA ASP A 125 -0.18 -15.04 15.87
C ASP A 125 -0.80 -13.94 15.02
N ILE A 126 -1.30 -14.32 13.85
CA ILE A 126 -2.02 -13.43 12.94
C ILE A 126 -3.49 -13.84 12.99
N ALA A 127 -4.32 -12.99 13.59
CA ALA A 127 -5.76 -13.11 13.55
C ALA A 127 -6.34 -11.88 12.83
N TRP A 128 -7.11 -12.14 11.78
CA TRP A 128 -7.88 -11.12 11.09
C TRP A 128 -9.33 -11.22 11.53
N PHE A 129 -9.96 -10.07 11.73
CA PHE A 129 -11.40 -10.02 11.90
C PHE A 129 -12.10 -10.19 10.55
N ASP A 130 -13.32 -10.68 10.60
CA ASP A 130 -14.21 -10.72 9.44
C ASP A 130 -14.85 -9.34 9.24
N ASP A 131 -14.39 -8.63 8.22
CA ASP A 131 -14.91 -7.31 7.85
C ASP A 131 -15.10 -7.24 6.34
N GLY A 132 -16.16 -6.55 5.94
CA GLY A 132 -16.46 -6.24 4.55
C GLY A 132 -16.47 -4.75 4.31
N PHE A 133 -15.40 -4.22 3.71
CA PHE A 133 -15.35 -2.87 3.18
C PHE A 133 -15.64 -2.89 1.69
N ASN A 134 -16.36 -1.89 1.19
CA ASN A 134 -16.73 -1.80 -0.22
C ASN A 134 -16.73 -0.34 -0.67
N LYS A 135 -16.09 -0.06 -1.81
CA LYS A 135 -16.26 1.20 -2.52
C LYS A 135 -17.39 1.02 -3.51
N GLN A 136 -18.49 1.75 -3.34
CA GLN A 136 -19.67 1.72 -4.23
C GLN A 136 -19.38 2.39 -5.60
N LYS A 137 -18.27 2.01 -6.23
CA LYS A 137 -17.77 2.42 -7.54
C LYS A 137 -17.01 1.26 -8.18
N ALA A 138 -17.12 1.11 -9.49
CA ALA A 138 -16.38 0.16 -10.33
C ALA A 138 -16.49 0.62 -11.80
N PRO A 139 -15.53 0.33 -12.69
CA PRO A 139 -14.28 -0.41 -12.47
C PRO A 139 -13.21 0.42 -11.76
N LEU A 140 -12.30 -0.24 -11.05
CA LEU A 140 -11.27 0.42 -10.23
C LEU A 140 -9.95 -0.34 -10.22
N LEU A 141 -8.86 0.40 -10.01
CA LEU A 141 -7.56 -0.11 -9.60
C LEU A 141 -7.35 0.20 -8.11
N TYR A 142 -7.04 -0.83 -7.33
CA TYR A 142 -6.75 -0.72 -5.90
C TYR A 142 -5.25 -0.88 -5.65
N CYS A 143 -4.69 -0.11 -4.72
CA CYS A 143 -3.31 -0.29 -4.24
C CYS A 143 -3.32 -0.51 -2.72
N PHE A 144 -2.94 -1.72 -2.30
CA PHE A 144 -2.77 -2.09 -0.90
C PHE A 144 -1.29 -2.03 -0.52
N SER A 145 -0.92 -1.30 0.52
CA SER A 145 0.47 -1.23 1.01
C SER A 145 0.60 -2.09 2.28
N LEU A 146 0.90 -3.38 2.09
CA LEU A 146 0.90 -4.37 3.16
C LEU A 146 2.20 -4.30 3.98
N PRO A 147 2.14 -4.17 5.32
CA PRO A 147 3.33 -4.09 6.18
C PRO A 147 3.90 -5.49 6.46
N ILE A 148 4.76 -5.96 5.56
CA ILE A 148 5.33 -7.31 5.60
C ILE A 148 6.17 -7.54 6.86
N ASP A 149 7.05 -6.61 7.19
CA ASP A 149 7.95 -6.73 8.34
C ASP A 149 7.22 -6.74 9.68
N ARG A 150 6.00 -6.20 9.75
CA ARG A 150 5.19 -6.24 10.97
C ARG A 150 4.77 -7.67 11.33
N TYR A 151 4.56 -8.52 10.32
CA TYR A 151 3.89 -9.81 10.51
C TYR A 151 4.73 -11.03 10.12
N TYR A 152 5.70 -10.89 9.21
CA TYR A 152 6.42 -12.03 8.64
C TYR A 152 7.94 -11.95 8.77
N HIS A 153 8.57 -13.11 8.95
CA HIS A 153 10.00 -13.31 8.77
C HIS A 153 10.25 -13.85 7.36
N LEU A 154 10.64 -12.99 6.44
CA LEU A 154 10.96 -13.39 5.07
C LEU A 154 12.47 -13.50 4.87
N SER A 155 12.87 -14.53 4.12
CA SER A 155 14.25 -14.83 3.72
C SER A 155 14.29 -14.93 2.20
N LYS A 156 15.45 -15.15 1.58
CA LYS A 156 15.52 -15.43 0.14
C LYS A 156 14.60 -16.58 -0.26
N GLY A 157 13.89 -16.43 -1.37
CA GLY A 157 12.96 -17.43 -1.87
C GLY A 157 11.80 -16.87 -2.67
N LYS A 158 10.93 -17.78 -3.12
CA LYS A 158 9.71 -17.47 -3.87
C LYS A 158 8.50 -17.44 -2.93
N TYR A 159 7.69 -16.40 -3.06
CA TYR A 159 6.56 -16.10 -2.20
C TYR A 159 5.34 -15.71 -3.03
N ARG A 160 4.17 -15.71 -2.41
CA ARG A 160 2.98 -15.04 -2.91
C ARG A 160 2.19 -14.39 -1.79
N ILE A 161 1.58 -13.25 -2.08
CA ILE A 161 0.53 -12.67 -1.23
C ILE A 161 -0.80 -13.24 -1.70
N SER A 162 -1.58 -13.75 -0.77
CA SER A 162 -2.94 -14.24 -1.00
C SER A 162 -3.94 -13.34 -0.29
N LYS A 163 -5.01 -12.95 -1.00
CA LYS A 163 -6.07 -12.10 -0.46
C LYS A 163 -7.42 -12.47 -1.08
N SER A 164 -8.45 -12.54 -0.24
CA SER A 164 -9.83 -12.78 -0.65
C SER A 164 -10.57 -11.46 -0.87
N PHE A 165 -11.34 -11.44 -1.95
CA PHE A 165 -12.28 -10.39 -2.32
C PHE A 165 -13.65 -11.02 -2.51
N TYR A 166 -14.69 -10.21 -2.53
CA TYR A 166 -16.04 -10.71 -2.78
C TYR A 166 -16.75 -9.83 -3.81
N ALA A 167 -17.39 -10.47 -4.78
CA ALA A 167 -18.27 -9.82 -5.74
C ALA A 167 -19.63 -10.51 -5.69
N LYS A 168 -20.72 -9.78 -5.46
CA LYS A 168 -22.08 -10.36 -5.32
C LYS A 168 -22.18 -11.53 -4.32
N ARG A 169 -21.37 -11.48 -3.25
CA ARG A 169 -21.23 -12.52 -2.20
C ARG A 169 -20.50 -13.80 -2.62
N GLU A 170 -19.92 -13.84 -3.81
CA GLU A 170 -19.02 -14.91 -4.22
C GLU A 170 -17.57 -14.54 -3.89
N GLU A 171 -16.82 -15.48 -3.31
CA GLU A 171 -15.42 -15.28 -2.98
C GLU A 171 -14.54 -15.36 -4.24
N ILE A 172 -13.64 -14.39 -4.37
CA ILE A 172 -12.59 -14.31 -5.37
C ILE A 172 -11.26 -14.29 -4.62
N LYS A 173 -10.55 -15.43 -4.62
CA LYS A 173 -9.21 -15.52 -4.04
C LYS A 173 -8.16 -15.19 -5.08
N LEU A 174 -7.40 -14.12 -4.85
CA LEU A 174 -6.33 -13.68 -5.74
C LEU A 174 -4.97 -13.93 -5.10
N ASN A 175 -3.96 -14.16 -5.94
CA ASN A 175 -2.58 -14.33 -5.50
C ASN A 175 -1.64 -13.45 -6.35
N ALA A 176 -0.63 -12.86 -5.70
CA ALA A 176 0.42 -12.10 -6.35
C ALA A 176 1.79 -12.68 -5.97
N GLU A 177 2.48 -13.29 -6.94
CA GLU A 177 3.79 -13.91 -6.72
C GLU A 177 4.92 -12.87 -6.73
N PHE A 178 5.93 -13.08 -5.90
CA PHE A 178 7.16 -12.30 -5.85
C PHE A 178 8.34 -13.13 -5.34
N GLU A 179 9.56 -12.64 -5.54
CA GLU A 179 10.78 -13.26 -5.05
C GLU A 179 11.57 -12.30 -4.15
N ILE A 180 12.31 -12.86 -3.20
CA ILE A 180 13.33 -12.14 -2.42
C ILE A 180 14.70 -12.69 -2.83
N LYS A 181 15.60 -11.80 -3.28
CA LYS A 181 16.96 -12.13 -3.75
C LYS A 181 18.03 -11.35 -3.01
#